data_AF-A0A8J7E3K5-F1
#
_entry.id   AF-A0A8J7E3K5-F1
#
_cell.length_a   1.000
_cell.length_b   1.000
_cell.length_c   1.000
_cell.angle_alpha   90.00
_cell.angle_beta   90.00
_cell.angle_gamma   90.00
#
_symmetry.space_group_name_H-M   'P 1'
#
loop_
_entity.id
_entity.type
_entity.pdbx_description
1 polymer ?
#
loop_
_entity_poly.entity_id
_entity_poly.type
_entity_poly.pdbx_seq_one_letter_code
_entity_poly.pdbx_strand_id
1 'polypeptide(L)'
;MAQYIYSGRSRPCPICGRTKDQDCRWNEEVVFCHTHVDQDGAVDGYVYRGATADGMWGQYFAATASPEKPVRPQQRQDYFYPSRAGQPLVKVTRVDRGNGAKFFVQYHWNGQQWVKGLTPEIRAQVPIYRYRDVQNAIAISQPIWMVEGEGCADALWNIGIPATTTLGGSKKYRSYGDYRQDLQSAQLVLCPDRDQVGIAHMEEIAQDFPSAQWCYPYPNSLRWQNLPKHGGLDVVDWIHDGATAEQIRAVVQDRRQLEVSSTQGPERLTVQALQDQIRTYLGTSPTELALAAQVVQWHQETGLSARDIGNLVTLVQAELEQTEERDDSPIGEATPTPSRDSSATQNWRLPAVSGGVSPCRPGGTPRTDR
;
A
#
# COMPACT_ATOMS: atom_id res chain seq x y z
N MET A 1 -22.06 -11.36 19.61
CA MET A 1 -21.35 -12.59 19.19
C MET A 1 -21.90 -12.97 17.84
N ALA A 2 -21.04 -13.20 16.84
CA ALA A 2 -21.51 -13.66 15.53
C ALA A 2 -22.20 -15.03 15.70
N GLN A 3 -23.42 -15.17 15.18
CA GLN A 3 -24.18 -16.40 15.32
C GLN A 3 -23.65 -17.42 14.31
N TYR A 4 -23.09 -18.53 14.80
CA TYR A 4 -22.60 -19.61 13.95
C TYR A 4 -23.74 -20.55 13.53
N ILE A 5 -23.70 -20.96 12.28
CA ILE A 5 -24.46 -22.08 11.73
C ILE A 5 -23.61 -23.33 11.90
N TYR A 6 -24.21 -24.40 12.42
CA TYR A 6 -23.54 -25.68 12.65
C TYR A 6 -23.93 -26.71 11.59
N SER A 7 -23.03 -27.64 11.30
CA SER A 7 -23.30 -28.75 10.38
C SER A 7 -24.44 -29.64 10.90
N GLY A 8 -25.16 -30.26 9.97
CA GLY A 8 -26.25 -31.17 10.29
C GLY A 8 -26.96 -31.67 9.03
N ARG A 9 -27.98 -32.52 9.21
CA ARG A 9 -28.63 -33.21 8.07
C ARG A 9 -29.16 -32.27 6.98
N SER A 10 -29.71 -31.13 7.38
CA SER A 10 -30.25 -30.13 6.47
C SER A 10 -29.26 -29.01 6.10
N ARG A 11 -28.03 -29.06 6.63
CA ARG A 11 -27.00 -28.01 6.51
C ARG A 11 -25.63 -28.68 6.41
N PRO A 12 -25.26 -29.22 5.23
CA PRO A 12 -23.93 -29.79 5.03
C PRO A 12 -22.85 -28.71 5.23
N CYS A 13 -21.71 -29.08 5.83
CA CYS A 13 -20.55 -28.18 5.90
C CYS A 13 -20.15 -27.71 4.49
N PRO A 14 -19.95 -26.41 4.25
CA PRO A 14 -19.56 -25.89 2.94
C PRO A 14 -18.21 -26.40 2.43
N ILE A 15 -17.34 -26.88 3.33
CA ILE A 15 -16.00 -27.36 2.98
C ILE A 15 -16.00 -28.89 2.80
N CYS A 16 -16.35 -29.66 3.83
CA CYS A 16 -16.25 -31.12 3.78
C CYS A 16 -17.58 -31.86 3.55
N GLY A 17 -18.69 -31.14 3.36
CA GLY A 17 -20.02 -31.74 3.16
C GLY A 17 -20.57 -32.49 4.38
N ARG A 18 -19.96 -32.39 5.57
CA ARG A 18 -20.38 -33.12 6.77
C ARG A 18 -21.83 -32.78 7.18
N THR A 19 -22.64 -33.80 7.44
CA THR A 19 -24.07 -33.70 7.77
C THR A 19 -24.51 -34.47 9.02
N LYS A 20 -23.62 -35.26 9.63
CA LYS A 20 -23.98 -36.22 10.69
C LYS A 20 -24.01 -35.60 12.09
N ASP A 21 -23.18 -34.60 12.35
CA ASP A 21 -22.96 -33.95 13.64
C ASP A 21 -22.75 -32.43 13.48
N GLN A 22 -22.64 -31.73 14.61
CA GLN A 22 -22.49 -30.28 14.71
C GLN A 22 -21.02 -29.84 14.88
N ASP A 23 -20.06 -30.65 14.45
CA ASP A 23 -18.64 -30.35 14.70
C ASP A 23 -18.12 -29.23 13.80
N CYS A 24 -18.63 -29.10 12.57
CA CYS A 24 -18.27 -27.98 11.71
C CYS A 24 -19.20 -26.79 11.98
N ARG A 25 -18.67 -25.57 11.89
CA ARG A 25 -19.48 -24.36 12.06
C ARG A 25 -19.01 -23.22 11.17
N TRP A 26 -19.90 -22.31 10.79
CA TRP A 26 -19.56 -21.18 9.94
C TRP A 26 -20.47 -19.98 10.16
N ASN A 27 -20.00 -18.81 9.76
CA ASN A 27 -20.78 -17.59 9.67
C ASN A 27 -20.50 -16.91 8.32
N GLU A 28 -20.86 -15.63 8.17
CA GLU A 28 -20.64 -14.87 6.94
C GLU A 28 -19.15 -14.59 6.64
N GLU A 29 -18.28 -14.65 7.65
CA GLU A 29 -16.86 -14.35 7.51
C GLU A 29 -16.01 -15.59 7.24
N VAL A 30 -16.26 -16.67 7.98
CA VAL A 30 -15.37 -17.83 8.07
C VAL A 30 -16.16 -19.14 8.21
N VAL A 31 -15.58 -20.21 7.65
CA VAL A 31 -15.97 -21.60 7.89
C VAL A 31 -14.88 -22.30 8.69
N PHE A 32 -15.29 -22.92 9.80
CA PHE A 32 -14.46 -23.80 10.63
C PHE A 32 -14.80 -25.26 10.28
N CYS A 33 -13.89 -25.91 9.55
CA CYS A 33 -14.04 -27.28 9.07
C CYS A 33 -13.30 -28.26 9.99
N HIS A 34 -14.00 -29.26 10.52
CA HIS A 34 -13.38 -30.29 11.39
C HIS A 34 -12.73 -31.42 10.57
N THR A 35 -13.05 -31.59 9.29
CA THR A 35 -12.46 -32.68 8.48
C THR A 35 -11.10 -32.28 7.88
N HIS A 36 -10.99 -31.06 7.37
CA HIS A 36 -9.77 -30.56 6.73
C HIS A 36 -9.13 -29.52 7.65
N VAL A 37 -8.47 -30.02 8.72
CA VAL A 37 -8.01 -29.20 9.84
C VAL A 37 -6.64 -28.58 9.58
N ASP A 38 -5.69 -29.44 9.23
CA ASP A 38 -4.27 -29.18 9.05
C ASP A 38 -3.86 -29.16 7.56
N GLN A 39 -4.78 -29.56 6.67
CA GLN A 39 -4.62 -29.53 5.23
C GLN A 39 -5.78 -28.79 4.55
N ASP A 40 -5.49 -28.15 3.42
CA ASP A 40 -6.51 -27.53 2.58
C ASP A 40 -7.41 -28.61 1.94
N GLY A 41 -8.73 -28.43 2.08
CA GLY A 41 -9.74 -29.25 1.40
C GLY A 41 -9.87 -28.96 -0.10
N ALA A 42 -9.15 -27.95 -0.62
CA ALA A 42 -9.13 -27.53 -2.02
C ALA A 42 -10.52 -27.27 -2.59
N VAL A 43 -11.35 -26.55 -1.82
CA VAL A 43 -12.74 -26.25 -2.19
C VAL A 43 -12.79 -24.94 -2.96
N ASP A 44 -13.31 -25.00 -4.19
CA ASP A 44 -13.48 -23.83 -5.04
C ASP A 44 -14.27 -22.72 -4.34
N GLY A 45 -13.76 -21.48 -4.46
CA GLY A 45 -14.38 -20.31 -3.84
C GLY A 45 -14.04 -20.11 -2.37
N TYR A 46 -13.20 -20.96 -1.76
CA TYR A 46 -12.68 -20.79 -0.40
C TYR A 46 -11.15 -20.72 -0.39
N VAL A 47 -10.61 -20.06 0.63
CA VAL A 47 -9.18 -19.92 0.89
C VAL A 47 -8.89 -20.42 2.29
N TYR A 48 -8.04 -21.44 2.39
CA TYR A 48 -7.58 -21.99 3.65
C TYR A 48 -6.51 -21.09 4.30
N ARG A 49 -6.60 -20.94 5.63
CA ARG A 49 -5.71 -20.09 6.45
C ARG A 49 -5.13 -20.82 7.66
N GLY A 50 -4.99 -22.14 7.57
CA GLY A 50 -4.44 -22.95 8.64
C GLY A 50 -5.48 -23.42 9.66
N ALA A 51 -5.00 -24.20 10.64
CA ALA A 51 -5.80 -24.64 11.76
C ALA A 51 -6.07 -23.49 12.75
N THR A 52 -7.13 -23.62 13.55
CA THR A 52 -7.35 -22.81 14.75
C THR A 52 -6.24 -23.07 15.78
N ALA A 53 -6.02 -22.14 16.71
CA ALA A 53 -4.96 -22.26 17.71
C ALA A 53 -5.08 -23.51 18.60
N ASP A 54 -6.29 -24.03 18.80
CA ASP A 54 -6.57 -25.28 19.51
C ASP A 54 -6.42 -26.54 18.64
N GLY A 55 -6.12 -26.38 17.34
CA GLY A 55 -5.95 -27.48 16.39
C GLY A 55 -7.24 -28.23 16.07
N MET A 56 -8.41 -27.66 16.39
CA MET A 56 -9.70 -28.35 16.25
C MET A 56 -10.35 -28.18 14.88
N TRP A 57 -10.08 -27.06 14.19
CA TRP A 57 -10.71 -26.74 12.92
C TRP A 57 -9.75 -26.10 11.93
N GLY A 58 -9.91 -26.43 10.65
CA GLY A 58 -9.31 -25.65 9.57
C GLY A 58 -10.14 -24.41 9.31
N GLN A 59 -9.47 -23.28 9.08
CA GLN A 59 -10.08 -21.98 8.87
C GLN A 59 -10.17 -21.66 7.38
N TYR A 60 -11.39 -21.51 6.87
CA TYR A 60 -11.66 -21.25 5.46
C TYR A 60 -12.43 -19.94 5.29
N PHE A 61 -12.00 -19.11 4.36
CA PHE A 61 -12.62 -17.83 4.05
C PHE A 61 -13.10 -17.83 2.60
N ALA A 62 -14.30 -17.34 2.34
CA ALA A 62 -14.77 -17.21 0.96
C ALA A 62 -13.84 -16.25 0.17
N ALA A 63 -13.35 -16.72 -0.98
CA ALA A 63 -12.37 -16.08 -1.85
C ALA A 63 -12.87 -14.75 -2.43
N THR A 64 -14.17 -14.63 -2.66
CA THR A 64 -14.84 -13.48 -3.29
C THR A 64 -15.61 -12.60 -2.30
N ALA A 65 -15.60 -12.94 -1.01
CA ALA A 65 -16.36 -12.20 -0.03
C ALA A 65 -15.63 -10.92 0.38
N SER A 66 -15.51 -10.00 -0.58
CA SER A 66 -15.50 -8.58 -0.27
C SER A 66 -16.91 -8.25 0.19
N PRO A 67 -17.10 -7.71 1.40
CA PRO A 67 -18.42 -7.20 1.78
C PRO A 67 -18.84 -6.14 0.77
N GLU A 68 -20.06 -6.24 0.24
CA GLU A 68 -20.58 -5.22 -0.65
C GLU A 68 -20.85 -3.95 0.17
N LYS A 69 -20.04 -2.91 -0.05
CA LYS A 69 -20.32 -1.59 0.54
C LYS A 69 -21.67 -1.10 0.03
N PRO A 70 -22.53 -0.54 0.90
CA PRO A 70 -23.82 -0.03 0.47
C PRO A 70 -23.65 1.07 -0.59
N VAL A 71 -24.48 1.03 -1.63
CA VAL A 71 -24.47 2.04 -2.68
C VAL A 71 -24.89 3.38 -2.08
N ARG A 72 -23.99 4.36 -2.14
CA ARG A 72 -24.28 5.73 -1.71
C ARG A 72 -25.24 6.40 -2.71
N PRO A 73 -26.22 7.19 -2.23
CA PRO A 73 -27.12 7.95 -3.09
C PRO A 73 -26.34 8.94 -3.95
N GLN A 74 -26.98 9.43 -5.02
CA GLN A 74 -26.38 10.46 -5.86
C GLN A 74 -26.16 11.74 -5.06
N GLN A 75 -24.90 12.18 -4.96
CA GLN A 75 -24.52 13.37 -4.21
C GLN A 75 -23.22 13.99 -4.72
N ARG A 76 -23.00 15.24 -4.34
CA ARG A 76 -21.78 16.00 -4.62
C ARG A 76 -21.30 16.66 -3.33
N GLN A 77 -20.05 16.42 -2.96
CA GLN A 77 -19.43 16.96 -1.76
C GLN A 77 -18.11 17.64 -2.12
N ASP A 78 -17.88 18.84 -1.60
CA ASP A 78 -16.62 19.56 -1.72
C ASP A 78 -15.83 19.46 -0.40
N TYR A 79 -14.54 19.11 -0.50
CA TYR A 79 -13.57 19.07 0.59
C TYR A 79 -12.50 20.12 0.34
N PHE A 80 -12.23 20.96 1.34
CA PHE A 80 -11.31 22.09 1.21
C PHE A 80 -10.01 21.82 1.96
N TYR A 81 -8.90 22.14 1.29
CA TYR A 81 -7.56 22.15 1.82
C TYR A 81 -7.06 23.60 1.79
N PRO A 82 -7.44 24.43 2.77
CA PRO A 82 -6.86 25.76 2.89
C PRO A 82 -5.36 25.64 3.17
N SER A 83 -4.58 26.68 2.84
CA SER A 83 -3.18 26.75 3.22
C SER A 83 -3.04 26.73 4.75
N ARG A 84 -1.81 26.49 5.24
CA ARG A 84 -1.50 26.53 6.68
C ARG A 84 -1.83 27.87 7.35
N ALA A 85 -1.89 28.95 6.56
CA ALA A 85 -2.33 30.28 6.99
C ALA A 85 -3.86 30.51 6.89
N GLY A 86 -4.63 29.50 6.49
CA GLY A 86 -6.09 29.55 6.37
C GLY A 86 -6.61 30.13 5.05
N GLN A 87 -5.76 30.39 4.06
CA GLN A 87 -6.18 30.94 2.77
C GLN A 87 -6.69 29.85 1.82
N PRO A 88 -7.62 30.13 0.89
CA PRO A 88 -8.04 29.16 -0.12
C PRO A 88 -6.83 28.66 -0.94
N LEU A 89 -6.69 27.33 -1.06
CA LEU A 89 -5.57 26.72 -1.78
C LEU A 89 -6.03 25.58 -2.68
N VAL A 90 -6.55 24.49 -2.12
CA VAL A 90 -7.05 23.33 -2.89
C VAL A 90 -8.48 22.98 -2.49
N LYS A 91 -9.24 22.46 -3.46
CA LYS A 91 -10.56 21.87 -3.26
C LYS A 91 -10.66 20.56 -4.02
N VAL A 92 -11.21 19.53 -3.38
CA VAL A 92 -11.56 18.25 -3.98
C VAL A 92 -13.08 18.13 -4.03
N THR A 93 -13.62 17.96 -5.22
CA THR A 93 -15.04 17.62 -5.41
C THR A 93 -15.15 16.12 -5.58
N ARG A 94 -15.88 15.44 -4.68
CA ARG A 94 -16.36 14.07 -4.86
C ARG A 94 -17.76 14.09 -5.45
N VAL A 95 -18.00 13.23 -6.43
CA VAL A 95 -19.33 13.00 -7.00
C VAL A 95 -19.65 11.50 -6.93
N ASP A 96 -20.69 11.15 -6.19
CA ASP A 96 -21.27 9.80 -6.16
C ASP A 96 -22.45 9.76 -7.15
N ARG A 97 -22.52 8.74 -8.01
CA ARG A 97 -23.54 8.64 -9.08
C ARG A 97 -24.84 7.92 -8.69
N GLY A 98 -24.96 7.43 -7.46
CA GLY A 98 -26.13 6.67 -7.01
C GLY A 98 -26.17 5.21 -7.48
N ASN A 99 -25.15 4.74 -8.21
CA ASN A 99 -25.05 3.37 -8.75
C ASN A 99 -23.74 2.66 -8.33
N GLY A 100 -23.11 3.15 -7.25
CA GLY A 100 -21.82 2.65 -6.76
C GLY A 100 -20.60 3.32 -7.41
N ALA A 101 -20.75 3.97 -8.57
CA ALA A 101 -19.65 4.70 -9.19
C ALA A 101 -19.41 6.07 -8.54
N LYS A 102 -18.14 6.42 -8.36
CA LYS A 102 -17.69 7.72 -7.84
C LYS A 102 -16.52 8.25 -8.65
N PHE A 103 -16.37 9.57 -8.69
CA PHE A 103 -15.16 10.21 -9.23
C PHE A 103 -14.82 11.47 -8.44
N PHE A 104 -13.56 11.88 -8.56
CA PHE A 104 -13.00 13.02 -7.84
C PHE A 104 -12.42 14.02 -8.83
N VAL A 105 -12.61 15.31 -8.55
CA VAL A 105 -12.03 16.40 -9.34
C VAL A 105 -11.31 17.34 -8.39
N GLN A 106 -10.02 17.56 -8.64
CA GLN A 106 -9.19 18.48 -7.87
C GLN A 106 -9.17 19.86 -8.54
N TYR A 107 -9.19 20.90 -7.72
CA TYR A 107 -9.10 22.30 -8.12
C TYR A 107 -8.09 23.02 -7.23
N HIS A 108 -7.42 24.04 -7.77
CA HIS A 108 -6.67 25.00 -6.98
C HIS A 108 -7.30 26.40 -7.08
N TRP A 109 -7.05 27.23 -6.07
CA TRP A 109 -7.44 28.63 -6.09
C TRP A 109 -6.35 29.46 -6.79
N ASN A 110 -6.73 30.25 -7.79
CA ASN A 110 -5.79 31.13 -8.50
C ASN A 110 -5.77 32.58 -7.97
N GLY A 111 -6.44 32.84 -6.83
CA GLY A 111 -6.65 34.18 -6.29
C GLY A 111 -8.05 34.75 -6.56
N GLN A 112 -8.74 34.25 -7.58
CA GLN A 112 -10.07 34.75 -8.00
C GLN A 112 -11.12 33.66 -8.14
N GLN A 113 -10.74 32.47 -8.61
CA GLN A 113 -11.65 31.36 -8.87
C GLN A 113 -10.97 29.99 -8.70
N TRP A 114 -11.81 28.95 -8.62
CA TRP A 114 -11.36 27.55 -8.58
C TRP A 114 -11.05 27.06 -10.00
N VAL A 115 -9.77 26.77 -10.25
CA VAL A 115 -9.28 26.26 -11.53
C VAL A 115 -9.03 24.75 -11.42
N LYS A 116 -9.49 23.97 -12.40
CA LYS A 116 -9.37 22.51 -12.41
C LYS A 116 -7.90 22.08 -12.54
N GLY A 117 -7.50 21.07 -11.77
CA GLY A 117 -6.14 20.52 -11.74
C GLY A 117 -5.23 21.20 -10.71
N LEU A 118 -4.08 20.57 -10.44
CA LEU A 118 -3.07 21.06 -9.50
C LEU A 118 -1.71 21.15 -10.19
N THR A 119 -1.08 22.33 -10.13
CA THR A 119 0.30 22.55 -10.60
C THR A 119 1.31 21.93 -9.60
N PRO A 120 2.55 21.61 -10.00
CA PRO A 120 3.57 21.10 -9.10
C PRO A 120 3.79 21.98 -7.86
N GLU A 121 3.77 23.30 -8.03
CA GLU A 121 3.97 24.27 -6.96
C GLU A 121 2.85 24.22 -5.94
N ILE A 122 1.60 24.07 -6.39
CA ILE A 122 0.44 23.92 -5.50
C ILE A 122 0.49 22.58 -4.79
N ARG A 123 0.84 21.48 -5.49
CA ARG A 123 0.94 20.14 -4.90
C ARG A 123 1.89 20.10 -3.71
N ALA A 124 3.03 20.78 -3.80
CA ALA A 124 4.01 20.84 -2.72
C ALA A 124 3.51 21.61 -1.48
N GLN A 125 2.50 22.46 -1.63
CA GLN A 125 1.98 23.31 -0.55
C GLN A 125 0.77 22.72 0.17
N VAL A 126 0.13 21.68 -0.39
CA VAL A 126 -1.08 21.07 0.18
C VAL A 126 -0.80 20.56 1.60
N PRO A 127 -1.55 21.02 2.62
CA PRO A 127 -1.44 20.46 3.96
C PRO A 127 -2.31 19.21 4.11
N ILE A 128 -2.20 18.54 5.25
CA ILE A 128 -3.18 17.51 5.66
C ILE A 128 -4.62 18.07 5.69
N TYR A 129 -5.60 17.19 5.53
CA TYR A 129 -7.01 17.58 5.60
C TYR A 129 -7.38 18.08 7.01
N ARG A 130 -8.22 19.12 7.11
CA ARG A 130 -8.58 19.78 8.37
C ARG A 130 -7.38 20.28 9.19
N TYR A 131 -6.31 20.72 8.53
CA TYR A 131 -5.06 21.19 9.15
C TYR A 131 -5.26 21.98 10.45
N ARG A 132 -6.06 23.07 10.44
CA ARG A 132 -6.26 23.92 11.63
C ARG A 132 -6.90 23.18 12.80
N ASP A 133 -7.94 22.38 12.53
CA ASP A 133 -8.64 21.61 13.56
C ASP A 133 -7.71 20.55 14.16
N VAL A 134 -6.89 19.92 13.31
CA VAL A 134 -5.87 18.95 13.73
C VAL A 134 -4.80 19.62 14.60
N GLN A 135 -4.28 20.79 14.21
CA GLN A 135 -3.30 21.53 15.04
C GLN A 135 -3.89 21.90 16.41
N ASN A 136 -5.17 22.30 16.47
CA ASN A 136 -5.84 22.58 17.73
C ASN A 136 -5.95 21.33 18.62
N ALA A 137 -6.30 20.17 18.04
CA ALA A 137 -6.37 18.90 18.76
C ALA A 137 -4.99 18.46 19.28
N ILE A 138 -3.94 18.61 18.47
CA ILE A 138 -2.54 18.35 18.88
C ILE A 138 -2.15 19.24 20.06
N ALA A 139 -2.51 20.53 20.04
CA ALA A 139 -2.17 21.48 21.09
C ALA A 139 -2.76 21.12 22.47
N ILE A 140 -3.87 20.39 22.50
CA ILE A 140 -4.48 19.86 23.73
C ILE A 140 -4.20 18.36 23.95
N SER A 141 -3.18 17.82 23.26
CA SER A 141 -2.71 16.43 23.38
C SER A 141 -3.78 15.38 23.06
N GLN A 142 -4.68 15.68 22.13
CA GLN A 142 -5.60 14.66 21.61
C GLN A 142 -4.91 13.84 20.50
N PRO A 143 -5.12 12.50 20.50
CA PRO A 143 -4.64 11.66 19.40
C PRO A 143 -5.40 11.96 18.11
N ILE A 144 -4.70 11.85 16.98
CA ILE A 144 -5.21 12.16 15.65
C ILE A 144 -5.32 10.86 14.84
N TRP A 145 -6.52 10.53 14.39
CA TRP A 145 -6.76 9.38 13.52
C TRP A 145 -6.38 9.72 12.09
N MET A 146 -5.46 8.95 11.50
CA MET A 146 -5.15 8.99 10.08
C MET A 146 -6.01 7.96 9.35
N VAL A 147 -6.88 8.42 8.45
CA VAL A 147 -7.77 7.59 7.62
C VAL A 147 -7.51 7.82 6.14
N GLU A 148 -8.03 6.98 5.26
CA GLU A 148 -7.72 7.03 3.82
C GLU A 148 -8.43 8.14 3.03
N GLY A 149 -9.53 8.68 3.55
CA GLY A 149 -10.36 9.63 2.80
C GLY A 149 -11.04 10.69 3.65
N GLU A 150 -11.38 11.81 3.02
CA GLU A 150 -11.90 13.01 3.68
C GLU A 150 -13.23 12.73 4.37
N GLY A 151 -14.10 11.94 3.73
CA GLY A 151 -15.38 11.54 4.30
C GLY A 151 -15.25 10.64 5.54
N CYS A 152 -14.19 9.84 5.65
CA CYS A 152 -13.92 9.06 6.86
C CYS A 152 -13.46 9.97 8.00
N ALA A 153 -12.65 10.98 7.69
CA ALA A 153 -12.21 11.96 8.67
C ALA A 153 -13.41 12.76 9.20
N ASP A 154 -14.29 13.22 8.30
CA ASP A 154 -15.53 13.92 8.69
C ASP A 154 -16.45 13.08 9.57
N ALA A 155 -16.62 11.79 9.26
CA ALA A 155 -17.43 10.89 10.07
C ALA A 155 -16.87 10.73 11.49
N LEU A 156 -15.54 10.64 11.65
CA LEU A 156 -14.89 10.60 12.96
C LEU A 156 -15.05 11.92 13.73
N TRP A 157 -14.91 13.06 13.06
CA TRP A 157 -15.15 14.38 13.67
C TRP A 157 -16.59 14.51 14.18
N ASN A 158 -17.58 13.99 13.45
CA ASN A 158 -19.00 14.04 13.85
C ASN A 158 -19.28 13.28 15.15
N ILE A 159 -18.44 12.31 15.51
CA ILE A 159 -18.53 11.58 16.78
C ILE A 159 -17.46 12.01 17.80
N GLY A 160 -16.78 13.14 17.56
CA GLY A 160 -15.81 13.73 18.49
C GLY A 160 -14.47 13.01 18.52
N ILE A 161 -14.02 12.43 17.41
CA ILE A 161 -12.67 11.88 17.23
C ILE A 161 -11.92 12.77 16.24
N PRO A 162 -10.84 13.47 16.67
CA PRO A 162 -9.99 14.22 15.76
C PRO A 162 -9.35 13.29 14.73
N ALA A 163 -9.57 13.60 13.45
CA ALA A 163 -9.08 12.79 12.35
C ALA A 163 -8.59 13.64 11.16
N THR A 164 -7.73 13.05 10.34
CA THR A 164 -7.20 13.66 9.14
C THR A 164 -6.97 12.63 8.05
N THR A 165 -6.69 13.12 6.84
CA THR A 165 -6.26 12.32 5.70
C THR A 165 -5.34 13.16 4.81
N THR A 166 -4.74 12.53 3.80
CA THR A 166 -3.88 13.19 2.82
C THR A 166 -4.57 13.28 1.47
N LEU A 167 -4.18 14.27 0.66
CA LEU A 167 -4.77 14.46 -0.66
C LEU A 167 -4.44 13.26 -1.57
N GLY A 168 -5.46 12.72 -2.24
CA GLY A 168 -5.30 11.67 -3.25
C GLY A 168 -5.28 10.24 -2.71
N GLY A 169 -5.33 10.06 -1.39
CA GLY A 169 -5.50 8.76 -0.73
C GLY A 169 -4.35 7.77 -0.95
N SER A 170 -4.69 6.49 -0.90
CA SER A 170 -3.76 5.36 -1.02
C SER A 170 -2.82 5.47 -2.23
N LYS A 171 -1.52 5.20 -1.99
CA LYS A 171 -0.40 5.31 -2.95
C LYS A 171 -0.02 6.74 -3.39
N LYS A 172 -0.61 7.77 -2.78
CA LYS A 172 -0.32 9.17 -3.10
C LYS A 172 0.26 9.97 -1.94
N TYR A 173 0.50 9.33 -0.80
CA TYR A 173 1.05 9.97 0.40
C TYR A 173 2.31 10.80 0.10
N ARG A 174 3.25 10.26 -0.68
CA ARG A 174 4.50 10.94 -1.06
C ARG A 174 4.38 11.92 -2.23
N SER A 175 3.21 12.02 -2.87
CA SER A 175 3.03 12.79 -4.11
C SER A 175 2.68 14.27 -3.87
N TYR A 176 2.46 14.66 -2.62
CA TYR A 176 1.90 15.95 -2.24
C TYR A 176 2.43 16.39 -0.87
N GLY A 177 2.53 17.70 -0.68
CA GLY A 177 2.78 18.31 0.62
C GLY A 177 4.05 17.83 1.34
N ASP A 178 4.24 18.37 2.54
CA ASP A 178 5.11 17.79 3.56
C ASP A 178 4.23 17.41 4.76
N TYR A 179 3.53 16.29 4.62
CA TYR A 179 2.60 15.80 5.65
C TYR A 179 3.32 15.36 6.92
N ARG A 180 4.59 14.96 6.79
CA ARG A 180 5.42 14.61 7.95
C ARG A 180 5.59 15.83 8.85
N GLN A 181 5.89 16.98 8.27
CA GLN A 181 6.03 18.23 9.00
C GLN A 181 4.72 18.67 9.68
N ASP A 182 3.57 18.46 9.03
CA ASP A 182 2.26 18.83 9.58
C ASP A 182 1.89 18.03 10.84
N LEU A 183 2.39 16.80 10.97
CA LEU A 183 2.02 15.85 12.01
C LEU A 183 3.17 15.50 12.97
N GLN A 184 4.30 16.19 12.90
CA GLN A 184 5.51 15.88 13.67
C GLN A 184 5.28 15.75 15.19
N SER A 185 4.32 16.49 15.74
CA SER A 185 3.99 16.51 17.18
C SER A 185 2.71 15.74 17.52
N ALA A 186 2.11 15.06 16.53
CA ALA A 186 0.84 14.36 16.72
C ALA A 186 1.06 12.98 17.35
N GLN A 187 0.18 12.61 18.27
CA GLN A 187 -0.02 11.20 18.65
C GLN A 187 -0.92 10.55 17.61
N LEU A 188 -0.33 9.84 16.65
CA LEU A 188 -1.08 9.28 15.52
C LEU A 188 -1.69 7.92 15.85
N VAL A 189 -2.92 7.74 15.37
CA VAL A 189 -3.61 6.46 15.30
C VAL A 189 -3.92 6.14 13.84
N LEU A 190 -3.27 5.15 13.27
CA LEU A 190 -3.46 4.73 11.88
C LEU A 190 -4.70 3.84 11.78
N CYS A 191 -5.63 4.20 10.91
CA CYS A 191 -6.91 3.53 10.76
C CYS A 191 -7.12 3.12 9.29
N PRO A 192 -6.63 1.92 8.90
CA PRO A 192 -6.73 1.42 7.53
C PRO A 192 -8.16 0.96 7.20
N ASP A 193 -8.55 1.03 5.92
CA ASP A 193 -9.66 0.23 5.43
C ASP A 193 -9.30 -1.26 5.59
N ARG A 194 -10.30 -2.13 5.77
CA ARG A 194 -10.12 -3.58 5.96
C ARG A 194 -9.82 -4.30 4.64
N ASP A 195 -8.78 -3.85 3.95
CA ASP A 195 -8.23 -4.46 2.74
C ASP A 195 -6.69 -4.30 2.66
N GLN A 196 -6.09 -5.00 1.69
CA GLN A 196 -4.63 -4.99 1.52
C GLN A 196 -4.09 -3.62 1.10
N VAL A 197 -4.84 -2.84 0.32
CA VAL A 197 -4.40 -1.51 -0.14
C VAL A 197 -4.36 -0.54 1.03
N GLY A 198 -5.37 -0.60 1.91
CA GLY A 198 -5.44 0.25 3.10
C GLY A 198 -4.35 -0.04 4.11
N ILE A 199 -4.06 -1.32 4.35
CA ILE A 199 -2.92 -1.73 5.18
C ILE A 199 -1.61 -1.19 4.61
N ALA A 200 -1.35 -1.39 3.31
CA ALA A 200 -0.13 -0.90 2.68
C ALA A 200 0.00 0.63 2.74
N HIS A 201 -1.10 1.36 2.64
CA HIS A 201 -1.08 2.82 2.77
C HIS A 201 -0.74 3.28 4.19
N MET A 202 -1.35 2.66 5.21
CA MET A 202 -1.00 2.99 6.60
C MET A 202 0.42 2.55 6.96
N GLU A 203 0.93 1.46 6.37
CA GLU A 203 2.34 1.07 6.50
C GLU A 203 3.30 2.12 5.93
N GLU A 204 2.96 2.70 4.77
CA GLU A 204 3.74 3.78 4.16
C GLU A 204 3.84 5.01 5.08
N ILE A 205 2.74 5.34 5.77
CA ILE A 205 2.69 6.44 6.75
C ILE A 205 3.45 6.05 8.04
N ALA A 206 3.33 4.81 8.51
CA ALA A 206 4.01 4.33 9.70
C ALA A 206 5.55 4.40 9.59
N GLN A 207 6.11 4.39 8.38
CA GLN A 207 7.55 4.61 8.18
C GLN A 207 7.99 6.01 8.64
N ASP A 208 7.15 7.03 8.47
CA ASP A 208 7.44 8.39 8.97
C ASP A 208 7.13 8.53 10.47
N PHE A 209 6.22 7.70 10.98
CA PHE A 209 5.66 7.76 12.32
C PHE A 209 5.70 6.39 13.01
N PRO A 210 6.89 5.87 13.36
CA PRO A 210 7.06 4.52 13.89
C PRO A 210 6.41 4.31 15.26
N SER A 211 6.12 5.39 16.00
CA SER A 211 5.41 5.35 17.29
C SER A 211 3.88 5.41 17.15
N ALA A 212 3.34 5.42 15.93
CA ALA A 212 1.90 5.49 15.73
C ALA A 212 1.21 4.21 16.20
N GLN A 213 0.08 4.37 16.89
CA GLN A 213 -0.79 3.27 17.25
C GLN A 213 -1.75 2.94 16.09
N TRP A 214 -2.50 1.86 16.21
CA TRP A 214 -3.38 1.36 15.16
C TRP A 214 -4.80 1.15 15.67
N CYS A 215 -5.79 1.50 14.83
CA CYS A 215 -7.20 1.25 15.07
C CYS A 215 -7.75 0.45 13.89
N TYR A 216 -8.04 -0.83 14.11
CA TYR A 216 -8.58 -1.73 13.10
C TYR A 216 -10.12 -1.74 13.17
N PRO A 217 -10.84 -1.18 12.18
CA PRO A 217 -12.30 -1.27 12.15
C PRO A 217 -12.77 -2.72 12.24
N TYR A 218 -13.85 -2.97 12.97
CA TYR A 218 -14.30 -4.33 13.30
C TYR A 218 -13.16 -5.17 13.92
N PRO A 219 -12.68 -4.81 15.13
CA PRO A 219 -11.44 -5.34 15.69
C PRO A 219 -11.46 -6.86 15.90
N ASN A 220 -12.64 -7.46 16.09
CA ASN A 220 -12.84 -8.88 16.32
C ASN A 220 -13.15 -9.67 15.04
N SER A 221 -13.15 -9.02 13.88
CA SER A 221 -13.42 -9.69 12.61
C SER A 221 -12.26 -10.60 12.23
N LEU A 222 -12.59 -11.83 11.83
CA LEU A 222 -11.58 -12.78 11.36
C LEU A 222 -11.11 -12.44 9.93
N ARG A 223 -11.80 -11.52 9.24
CA ARG A 223 -11.38 -11.03 7.91
C ARG A 223 -10.01 -10.36 7.91
N TRP A 224 -9.50 -9.90 9.05
CA TRP A 224 -8.12 -9.41 9.16
C TRP A 224 -7.07 -10.49 8.83
N GLN A 225 -7.43 -11.78 8.85
CA GLN A 225 -6.58 -12.91 8.42
C GLN A 225 -6.73 -13.26 6.93
N ASN A 226 -7.74 -12.70 6.25
CA ASN A 226 -7.95 -12.89 4.83
C ASN A 226 -8.55 -11.62 4.21
N LEU A 227 -7.68 -10.63 4.04
CA LEU A 227 -8.07 -9.33 3.51
C LEU A 227 -8.29 -9.41 2.00
N PRO A 228 -9.40 -8.84 1.48
CA PRO A 228 -9.55 -8.64 0.05
C PRO A 228 -8.46 -7.67 -0.45
N LYS A 229 -8.20 -7.70 -1.76
CA LYS A 229 -7.24 -6.78 -2.37
C LYS A 229 -7.70 -5.32 -2.28
N HIS A 230 -9.00 -5.07 -2.39
CA HIS A 230 -9.61 -3.74 -2.36
C HIS A 230 -11.08 -3.84 -1.93
N GLY A 231 -11.65 -2.72 -1.53
CA GLY A 231 -13.08 -2.62 -1.21
C GLY A 231 -13.42 -3.15 0.18
N GLY A 232 -12.46 -3.18 1.08
CA GLY A 232 -12.67 -3.56 2.47
C GLY A 232 -13.54 -2.54 3.22
N LEU A 233 -14.28 -2.99 4.23
CA LEU A 233 -15.05 -2.08 5.09
C LEU A 233 -14.12 -1.11 5.80
N ASP A 234 -14.59 0.12 5.98
CA ASP A 234 -13.84 1.19 6.62
C ASP A 234 -14.45 1.56 7.99
N VAL A 235 -13.89 2.58 8.64
CA VAL A 235 -14.39 3.07 9.93
C VAL A 235 -15.79 3.69 9.83
N VAL A 236 -16.17 4.22 8.67
CA VAL A 236 -17.52 4.79 8.46
C VAL A 236 -18.55 3.68 8.44
N ASP A 237 -18.25 2.57 7.75
CA ASP A 237 -19.10 1.37 7.78
C ASP A 237 -19.28 0.89 9.22
N TRP A 238 -18.20 0.85 10.01
CA TRP A 238 -18.28 0.44 11.42
C TRP A 238 -19.13 1.38 12.28
N ILE A 239 -19.03 2.70 12.06
CA ILE A 239 -19.88 3.70 12.71
C ILE A 239 -21.35 3.51 12.32
N HIS A 240 -21.64 3.27 11.03
CA HIS A 240 -23.00 3.01 10.56
C HIS A 240 -23.60 1.74 11.19
N ASP A 241 -22.78 0.72 11.44
CA ASP A 241 -23.18 -0.50 12.15
C ASP A 241 -23.31 -0.31 13.67
N GLY A 242 -23.16 0.93 14.17
CA GLY A 242 -23.45 1.32 15.54
C GLY A 242 -22.23 1.46 16.45
N ALA A 243 -21.00 1.49 15.90
CA ALA A 243 -19.82 1.76 16.71
C ALA A 243 -19.83 3.17 17.30
N THR A 244 -19.64 3.25 18.61
CA THR A 244 -19.52 4.50 19.35
C THR A 244 -18.08 5.01 19.36
N ALA A 245 -17.90 6.31 19.63
CA ALA A 245 -16.57 6.90 19.73
C ALA A 245 -15.74 6.26 20.86
N GLU A 246 -16.40 5.86 21.96
CA GLU A 246 -15.77 5.15 23.08
C GLU A 246 -15.24 3.78 22.65
N GLN A 247 -16.02 3.02 21.88
CA GLN A 247 -15.60 1.73 21.35
C GLN A 247 -14.43 1.86 20.36
N ILE A 248 -14.46 2.88 19.50
CA ILE A 248 -13.37 3.15 18.53
C ILE A 248 -12.08 3.51 19.27
N ARG A 249 -12.15 4.36 20.31
CA ARG A 249 -11.00 4.70 21.15
C ARG A 249 -10.47 3.50 21.93
N ALA A 250 -11.35 2.63 22.41
CA ALA A 250 -10.97 1.48 23.24
C ALA A 250 -10.20 0.38 22.50
N VAL A 251 -10.23 0.36 21.17
CA VAL A 251 -9.63 -0.72 20.36
C VAL A 251 -8.27 -0.34 19.77
N VAL A 252 -7.79 0.87 20.09
CA VAL A 252 -6.45 1.34 19.75
C VAL A 252 -5.42 0.42 20.39
N GLN A 253 -4.46 -0.03 19.59
CA GLN A 253 -3.46 -1.01 19.98
C GLN A 253 -2.19 -0.83 19.18
N ASP A 254 -1.15 -1.57 19.55
CA ASP A 254 0.05 -1.68 18.72
C ASP A 254 -0.27 -2.38 17.40
N ARG A 255 0.61 -2.19 16.41
CA ARG A 255 0.46 -2.82 15.09
C ARG A 255 0.30 -4.34 15.23
N ARG A 256 -0.79 -4.89 14.70
CA ARG A 256 -1.00 -6.34 14.62
C ARG A 256 0.00 -6.96 13.65
N GLN A 257 0.52 -8.13 14.00
CA GLN A 257 1.15 -9.02 13.04
C GLN A 257 0.04 -9.67 12.21
N LEU A 258 -0.29 -9.04 11.10
CA LEU A 258 -1.18 -9.65 10.11
C LEU A 258 -0.32 -10.59 9.27
N GLU A 259 -0.64 -11.89 9.32
CA GLU A 259 -0.10 -12.82 8.34
C GLU A 259 -0.67 -12.44 6.98
N VAL A 260 0.07 -11.63 6.23
CA VAL A 260 -0.14 -11.53 4.79
C VAL A 260 0.31 -12.87 4.24
N SER A 261 -0.57 -13.86 4.32
CA SER A 261 -0.45 -15.07 3.54
C SER A 261 -0.50 -14.57 2.10
N SER A 262 0.68 -14.36 1.53
CA SER A 262 0.83 -14.41 0.09
C SER A 262 0.13 -15.69 -0.28
N THR A 263 -1.02 -15.57 -0.94
CA THR A 263 -1.45 -16.63 -1.83
C THR A 263 -0.23 -16.84 -2.73
N GLN A 264 0.59 -17.84 -2.40
CA GLN A 264 1.42 -18.48 -3.37
C GLN A 264 0.42 -19.07 -4.37
N GLY A 265 -0.03 -18.20 -5.29
CA GLY A 265 -0.33 -18.68 -6.62
C GLY A 265 0.91 -19.43 -7.11
N PRO A 266 0.72 -20.38 -8.04
CA PRO A 266 1.80 -21.23 -8.53
C PRO A 266 3.02 -20.35 -8.78
N GLU A 267 4.14 -20.74 -8.19
CA GLU A 267 5.43 -20.04 -8.16
C GLU A 267 5.60 -19.17 -9.41
N ARG A 268 5.22 -17.89 -9.30
CA ARG A 268 5.25 -16.99 -10.46
C ARG A 268 6.71 -16.79 -10.80
N LEU A 269 7.07 -17.04 -12.06
CA LEU A 269 8.40 -16.76 -12.59
C LEU A 269 8.81 -15.34 -12.14
N THR A 270 9.99 -15.24 -11.54
CA THR A 270 10.57 -13.93 -11.23
C THR A 270 10.77 -13.15 -12.53
N VAL A 271 10.82 -11.81 -12.46
CA VAL A 271 11.11 -10.97 -13.65
C VAL A 271 12.40 -11.44 -14.33
N GLN A 272 13.40 -11.84 -13.55
CA GLN A 272 14.66 -12.38 -14.07
C GLN A 272 14.46 -13.72 -14.80
N ALA A 273 13.71 -14.66 -14.23
CA ALA A 273 13.43 -15.93 -14.88
C ALA A 273 12.63 -15.76 -16.18
N LEU A 274 11.70 -14.81 -16.21
CA LEU A 274 10.97 -14.45 -17.43
C LEU A 274 11.90 -13.81 -18.48
N GLN A 275 12.81 -12.92 -18.09
CA GLN A 275 13.80 -12.34 -19.00
C GLN A 275 14.71 -13.41 -19.62
N ASP A 276 15.13 -14.41 -18.83
CA ASP A 276 15.95 -15.50 -19.34
C ASP A 276 15.19 -16.40 -20.32
N GLN A 277 13.91 -16.69 -20.03
CA GLN A 277 13.04 -17.40 -20.99
C GLN A 277 12.80 -16.60 -22.27
N ILE A 278 12.56 -15.29 -22.17
CA ILE A 278 12.43 -14.40 -23.32
C ILE A 278 13.71 -14.46 -24.16
N ARG A 279 14.88 -14.38 -23.51
CA ARG A 279 16.18 -14.44 -24.19
C ARG A 279 16.37 -15.76 -24.93
N THR A 280 16.09 -16.89 -24.27
CA THR A 280 16.14 -18.22 -24.90
C THR A 280 15.18 -18.33 -26.08
N TYR A 281 13.94 -17.83 -25.93
CA TYR A 281 12.92 -17.92 -26.96
C TYR A 281 13.26 -17.05 -28.17
N LEU A 282 13.71 -15.81 -27.96
CA LEU A 282 14.15 -14.91 -29.04
C LEU A 282 15.37 -15.49 -29.79
N GLY A 283 16.27 -16.20 -29.10
CA GLY A 283 17.40 -16.90 -29.72
C GLY A 283 17.00 -18.03 -30.68
N THR A 284 15.73 -18.43 -30.72
CA THR A 284 15.20 -19.36 -31.74
C THR A 284 14.70 -18.67 -33.02
N SER A 285 14.80 -17.34 -33.07
CA SER A 285 14.30 -16.49 -34.17
C SER A 285 12.83 -16.77 -34.51
N PRO A 286 11.90 -16.63 -33.53
CA PRO A 286 10.48 -16.90 -33.74
C PRO A 286 9.86 -15.89 -34.71
N THR A 287 8.79 -16.29 -35.41
CA THR A 287 8.00 -15.34 -36.19
C THR A 287 7.24 -14.39 -35.27
N GLU A 288 6.88 -13.21 -35.76
CA GLU A 288 6.10 -12.21 -35.01
C GLU A 288 4.78 -12.79 -34.46
N LEU A 289 4.12 -13.65 -35.24
CA LEU A 289 2.90 -14.35 -34.81
C LEU A 289 3.16 -15.36 -33.69
N ALA A 290 4.27 -16.10 -33.75
CA ALA A 290 4.66 -17.06 -32.72
C ALA A 290 5.05 -16.34 -31.41
N LEU A 291 5.77 -15.23 -31.52
CA LEU A 291 6.12 -14.38 -30.37
C LEU A 291 4.88 -13.78 -29.71
N ALA A 292 3.92 -13.30 -30.49
CA ALA A 292 2.65 -12.80 -29.95
C ALA A 292 1.86 -13.89 -29.21
N ALA A 293 1.85 -15.13 -29.72
CA ALA A 293 1.24 -16.27 -29.03
C ALA A 293 1.97 -16.62 -27.73
N GLN A 294 3.30 -16.60 -27.74
CA GLN A 294 4.13 -16.89 -26.56
C GLN A 294 3.95 -15.83 -25.46
N VAL A 295 3.77 -14.55 -25.81
CA VAL A 295 3.45 -13.48 -24.86
C VAL A 295 2.13 -13.73 -24.15
N VAL A 296 1.12 -14.26 -24.85
CA VAL A 296 -0.17 -14.66 -24.24
C VAL A 296 0.02 -15.84 -23.28
N GLN A 297 0.89 -16.79 -23.61
CA GLN A 297 1.21 -17.90 -22.72
C GLN A 297 1.93 -17.40 -21.45
N TRP A 298 2.96 -16.56 -21.57
CA TRP A 298 3.62 -15.97 -20.41
C TRP A 298 2.69 -15.07 -19.59
N HIS A 299 1.70 -14.41 -20.21
CA HIS A 299 0.65 -13.69 -19.49
C HIS A 299 -0.16 -14.62 -18.59
N GLN A 300 -0.54 -15.80 -19.10
CA GLN A 300 -1.27 -16.81 -18.33
C GLN A 300 -0.43 -17.41 -17.20
N GLU A 301 0.86 -17.62 -17.42
CA GLU A 301 1.78 -18.24 -16.45
C GLU A 301 2.24 -17.25 -15.35
N THR A 302 2.44 -15.98 -15.68
CA THR A 302 3.01 -14.98 -14.75
C THR A 302 1.97 -14.03 -14.16
N GLY A 303 0.81 -13.88 -14.82
CA GLY A 303 -0.20 -12.88 -14.49
C GLY A 303 0.24 -11.42 -14.71
N LEU A 304 1.38 -11.17 -15.38
CA LEU A 304 1.80 -9.83 -15.82
C LEU A 304 0.99 -9.40 -17.04
N SER A 305 0.74 -8.11 -17.24
CA SER A 305 -0.02 -7.68 -18.43
C SER A 305 0.77 -7.96 -19.71
N ALA A 306 0.06 -8.25 -20.82
CA ALA A 306 0.71 -8.44 -22.12
C ALA A 306 1.57 -7.23 -22.53
N ARG A 307 1.21 -6.02 -22.07
CA ARG A 307 2.00 -4.80 -22.27
C ARG A 307 3.32 -4.83 -21.52
N ASP A 308 3.31 -5.26 -20.26
CA ASP A 308 4.53 -5.33 -19.45
C ASP A 308 5.49 -6.40 -19.98
N ILE A 309 4.96 -7.53 -20.41
CA ILE A 309 5.74 -8.59 -21.08
C ILE A 309 6.31 -8.08 -22.41
N GLY A 310 5.50 -7.35 -23.21
CA GLY A 310 5.98 -6.72 -24.44
C GLY A 310 7.14 -5.75 -24.21
N ASN A 311 7.09 -4.93 -23.16
CA ASN A 311 8.20 -4.05 -22.80
C ASN A 311 9.47 -4.84 -22.45
N LEU A 312 9.35 -5.95 -21.72
CA LEU A 312 10.49 -6.82 -21.39
C LEU A 312 11.09 -7.47 -22.64
N VAL A 313 10.25 -7.91 -23.59
CA VAL A 313 10.70 -8.44 -24.89
C VAL A 313 11.53 -7.39 -25.63
N THR A 314 11.04 -6.15 -25.72
CA THR A 314 11.78 -5.05 -26.36
C THR A 314 13.13 -4.78 -25.69
N LEU A 315 13.18 -4.82 -24.35
CA LEU A 315 14.43 -4.62 -23.61
C LEU A 315 15.45 -5.73 -23.88
N VAL A 316 15.02 -6.99 -23.81
CA VAL A 316 15.90 -8.14 -24.05
C VAL A 316 16.35 -8.20 -25.50
N GLN A 317 15.48 -7.84 -26.45
CA GLN A 317 15.85 -7.77 -27.86
C GLN A 317 16.93 -6.71 -28.11
N ALA A 318 16.79 -5.52 -27.51
CA ALA A 318 17.83 -4.48 -27.59
C ALA A 318 19.15 -4.90 -26.93
N GLU A 319 19.12 -5.67 -25.84
CA GLU A 319 20.33 -6.24 -25.22
C GLU A 319 21.04 -7.23 -26.16
N LEU A 320 20.28 -8.11 -26.82
CA LEU A 320 20.83 -9.09 -27.76
C LEU A 320 21.48 -8.41 -28.97
N GLU A 321 20.80 -7.42 -29.56
CA GLU A 321 21.32 -6.62 -30.68
C GLU A 321 22.64 -5.90 -30.30
N GLN A 322 22.72 -5.31 -29.09
CA GLN A 322 23.95 -4.68 -28.59
C GLN A 322 25.09 -5.68 -28.31
N THR A 323 24.76 -6.93 -28.02
CA THR A 323 25.76 -7.98 -27.75
C THR A 323 26.33 -8.52 -29.07
N GLU A 324 25.48 -8.67 -30.09
CA GLU A 324 25.89 -9.01 -31.46
C GLU A 324 26.77 -7.92 -32.09
N GLU A 325 26.43 -6.63 -31.91
CA GLU A 325 27.25 -5.51 -32.39
C GLU A 325 28.64 -5.41 -31.72
N ARG A 326 28.80 -5.92 -30.49
CA ARG A 326 30.10 -5.97 -29.80
C ARG A 326 30.98 -7.12 -30.26
N ASP A 327 30.39 -8.22 -30.74
CA ASP A 327 31.12 -9.40 -31.23
C ASP A 327 31.60 -9.23 -32.69
N ASP A 328 30.97 -8.33 -33.46
CA ASP A 328 31.32 -8.01 -34.86
C ASP A 328 32.36 -6.86 -35.02
N SER A 329 32.93 -6.36 -33.90
CA SER A 329 34.02 -5.39 -33.95
C SER A 329 35.35 -6.07 -34.33
N PRO A 330 36.06 -5.62 -35.39
CA PRO A 330 37.26 -6.31 -35.85
C PRO A 330 38.37 -6.27 -34.80
N ILE A 331 38.80 -7.46 -34.38
CA ILE A 331 39.96 -7.69 -33.54
C ILE A 331 41.20 -7.20 -34.31
N GLY A 332 41.65 -5.99 -34.01
CA GLY A 332 43.00 -5.54 -34.34
C GLY A 332 44.01 -6.27 -33.46
N GLU A 333 44.77 -7.18 -34.06
CA GLU A 333 45.94 -7.81 -33.46
C GLU A 333 46.91 -6.77 -32.87
N ALA A 334 47.16 -6.87 -31.58
CA ALA A 334 48.49 -6.64 -30.99
C ALA A 334 48.55 -7.33 -29.63
N THR A 335 49.01 -8.57 -29.62
CA THR A 335 49.57 -9.17 -28.41
C THR A 335 50.88 -8.46 -28.06
N PRO A 336 51.11 -8.19 -26.76
CA PRO A 336 52.42 -8.45 -26.21
C PRO A 336 52.30 -9.44 -25.04
N THR A 337 53.06 -10.52 -25.18
CA THR A 337 53.41 -11.49 -24.15
C THR A 337 53.84 -10.85 -22.82
N PRO A 338 53.41 -11.37 -21.65
CA PRO A 338 54.07 -11.04 -20.40
C PRO A 338 55.15 -12.09 -20.08
N SER A 339 56.42 -11.67 -20.18
CA SER A 339 57.54 -12.33 -19.53
C SER A 339 57.59 -11.92 -18.05
N ARG A 340 57.79 -12.92 -17.18
CA ARG A 340 58.12 -12.76 -15.75
C ARG A 340 59.31 -11.81 -15.57
N ASP A 341 59.25 -10.87 -14.63
CA ASP A 341 59.84 -11.01 -13.29
C ASP A 341 59.81 -9.69 -12.49
N SER A 342 59.68 -9.82 -11.16
CA SER A 342 60.27 -9.01 -10.09
C SER A 342 60.08 -7.48 -9.99
N SER A 343 59.62 -7.09 -8.80
CA SER A 343 59.93 -5.84 -8.05
C SER A 343 59.38 -4.50 -8.59
N ALA A 344 58.43 -3.92 -7.85
CA ALA A 344 58.63 -2.67 -7.11
C ALA A 344 57.29 -2.08 -6.64
N THR A 345 57.17 -1.92 -5.33
CA THR A 345 56.20 -1.04 -4.66
C THR A 345 56.41 0.41 -5.06
N GLN A 346 55.38 1.14 -5.48
CA GLN A 346 55.08 2.52 -5.03
C GLN A 346 53.87 3.18 -5.72
N ASN A 347 52.92 3.61 -4.89
CA ASN A 347 52.23 4.91 -4.83
C ASN A 347 51.98 5.75 -6.11
N TRP A 348 50.71 6.11 -6.32
CA TRP A 348 50.26 7.48 -6.64
C TRP A 348 48.78 7.66 -6.24
N ARG A 349 48.43 8.28 -5.10
CA ARG A 349 48.21 9.71 -4.83
C ARG A 349 47.14 10.42 -5.69
N LEU A 350 46.09 10.81 -4.98
CA LEU A 350 45.10 11.85 -5.30
C LEU A 350 45.77 13.18 -5.68
N PRO A 351 45.13 14.02 -6.52
CA PRO A 351 45.52 15.42 -6.63
C PRO A 351 44.87 16.25 -5.50
N ALA A 352 45.72 16.88 -4.69
CA ALA A 352 45.39 18.04 -3.88
C ALA A 352 46.58 18.99 -3.92
N VAL A 353 46.37 20.23 -4.38
CA VAL A 353 47.28 21.40 -4.24
C VAL A 353 46.36 22.62 -4.49
N SER A 354 46.29 23.74 -3.78
CA SER A 354 46.86 24.37 -2.56
C SER A 354 46.14 25.74 -2.48
N GLY A 355 46.03 26.53 -1.42
CA GLY A 355 46.73 26.67 -0.15
C GLY A 355 46.50 28.13 0.31
N GLY A 356 46.51 28.37 1.63
CA GLY A 356 46.40 29.72 2.19
C GLY A 356 46.00 29.74 3.68
N VAL A 357 47.00 29.54 4.54
CA VAL A 357 46.98 29.71 6.01
C VAL A 357 47.62 31.09 6.26
N SER A 358 47.24 32.00 7.17
CA SER A 358 47.15 31.92 8.65
C SER A 358 46.92 33.36 9.24
N PRO A 359 46.99 33.66 10.57
CA PRO A 359 45.85 33.74 11.49
C PRO A 359 45.76 35.11 12.24
N CYS A 360 44.72 35.30 13.08
CA CYS A 360 44.82 35.95 14.41
C CYS A 360 43.48 35.92 15.17
N ARG A 361 43.56 35.58 16.46
CA ARG A 361 42.56 35.65 17.55
C ARG A 361 43.13 36.64 18.61
N PRO A 362 42.50 36.92 19.77
CA PRO A 362 41.08 36.99 20.15
C PRO A 362 40.76 38.24 21.04
N GLY A 363 39.51 38.37 21.49
CA GLY A 363 39.09 39.18 22.66
C GLY A 363 37.91 40.09 22.32
N GLY A 364 36.85 40.22 23.12
CA GLY A 364 36.49 39.68 24.43
C GLY A 364 35.03 40.07 24.70
N THR A 365 34.36 39.32 25.57
CA THR A 365 33.10 39.73 26.20
C THR A 365 33.39 40.75 27.31
N PRO A 366 32.38 41.54 27.71
CA PRO A 366 31.97 41.41 29.10
C PRO A 366 30.46 41.44 29.34
N ARG A 367 30.14 41.00 30.57
CA ARG A 367 28.85 40.80 31.22
C ARG A 367 28.04 42.07 31.51
N THR A 368 26.75 41.79 31.70
CA THR A 368 25.67 42.40 32.49
C THR A 368 25.98 43.55 33.47
N ASP A 369 25.06 44.52 33.56
CA ASP A 369 24.13 44.65 34.70
C ASP A 369 23.13 45.82 34.51
N ARG A 370 21.83 45.50 34.50
CA ARG A 370 20.79 46.06 35.38
C ARG A 370 19.43 45.44 35.10
#